data_AF-A0A2L0LRE5-F1
#
_entry.id   AF-A0A2L0LRE5-F1
#
_cell.length_a   1.000
_cell.length_b   1.000
_cell.length_c   1.000
_cell.angle_alpha   90.00
_cell.angle_beta   90.00
_cell.angle_gamma   90.00
#
_symmetry.space_group_name_H-M   'P 1'
#
loop_
_entity.id
_entity.type
_entity.pdbx_description
1 polymer ?
#
loop_
_entity_poly.entity_id
_entity_poly.type
_entity_poly.pdbx_seq_one_letter_code
_entity_poly.pdbx_strand_id
1 'polypeptide(L)'
;MTESSSAPSACAASLRQRHASASTATALAILECLFRRRSLATGQDDALDDAVLAPHLPKVLQAVERGLPVEMVLPAFPGKSPNRQKTLGPLPDLAEHHAIDELNRLAEEIRALHAPGAVIHICSDGYVFADLVRVPDAHVQAYTDDIQRYAGQHYPGRFTLFDLKDAYPQLGCLDSMREELMIEHGQSLRVLQQRFEDEEHMRLMYCGIHRFLAEDYAGLVEFEGMSMNAVKKAAKPASQRVIQRSEAWSALLQARYPHCLRLSIHPQLAVSSKIGIRLVPTSDLWRTPWHSVAIKRRGVVTLDRRSNVDERYSRLVFRRGRPCHYASAQ
;
A
#
# COMPACT_ATOMS: atom_id res chain seq x y z
N MET A 1 51.06 -25.75 -22.37
CA MET A 1 49.85 -25.29 -21.65
C MET A 1 49.21 -24.23 -22.52
N THR A 2 48.31 -24.65 -23.42
CA THR A 2 47.59 -23.76 -24.34
C THR A 2 46.16 -23.64 -23.83
N GLU A 3 45.80 -22.44 -23.36
CA GLU A 3 44.45 -22.09 -22.95
C GLU A 3 43.51 -22.12 -24.18
N SER A 4 42.52 -23.02 -24.13
CA SER A 4 41.43 -23.07 -25.09
C SER A 4 40.36 -22.06 -24.69
N SER A 5 40.42 -20.87 -25.27
CA SER A 5 39.30 -19.92 -25.27
C SER A 5 38.36 -20.30 -26.42
N SER A 6 37.33 -21.10 -26.12
CA SER A 6 36.28 -21.42 -27.09
C SER A 6 35.30 -20.25 -27.18
N ALA A 7 35.35 -19.51 -28.29
CA ALA A 7 34.34 -18.51 -28.62
C ALA A 7 32.94 -19.18 -28.66
N PRO A 8 31.89 -18.55 -28.09
CA PRO A 8 30.55 -19.14 -28.11
C PRO A 8 30.04 -19.28 -29.55
N SER A 9 29.52 -20.47 -29.88
CA SER A 9 28.91 -20.79 -31.18
C SER A 9 27.78 -19.79 -31.51
N ALA A 10 27.70 -19.35 -32.77
CA ALA A 10 26.67 -18.43 -33.27
C ALA A 10 25.22 -18.89 -32.97
N CYS A 11 24.99 -20.20 -32.85
CA CYS A 11 23.71 -20.78 -32.45
C CYS A 11 23.36 -20.43 -30.99
N ALA A 12 24.34 -20.51 -30.08
CA ALA A 12 24.16 -20.15 -28.66
C ALA A 12 23.93 -18.64 -28.49
N ALA A 13 24.57 -17.80 -29.30
CA ALA A 13 24.32 -16.36 -29.33
C ALA A 13 22.88 -16.04 -29.79
N SER A 14 22.42 -16.68 -30.87
CA SER A 14 21.05 -16.52 -31.40
C SER A 14 19.97 -16.99 -30.41
N LEU A 15 20.20 -18.11 -29.73
CA LEU A 15 19.30 -18.60 -28.68
C LEU A 15 19.24 -17.66 -27.47
N ARG A 16 20.39 -17.14 -27.02
CA ARG A 16 20.44 -16.14 -25.93
C ARG A 16 19.72 -14.84 -26.31
N GLN A 17 19.90 -14.36 -27.54
CA GLN A 17 19.24 -13.15 -28.02
C GLN A 17 17.72 -13.32 -28.12
N ARG A 18 17.24 -14.48 -28.61
CA ARG A 18 15.81 -14.82 -28.62
C ARG A 18 15.23 -14.93 -27.21
N HIS A 19 15.95 -15.57 -26.29
CA HIS A 19 15.53 -15.68 -24.90
C HIS A 19 15.46 -14.32 -24.21
N ALA A 20 16.48 -13.48 -24.36
CA ALA A 20 16.49 -12.11 -23.82
C ALA A 20 15.33 -11.26 -24.38
N SER A 21 15.03 -11.40 -25.68
CA SER A 21 13.91 -10.74 -26.33
C SER A 21 12.56 -11.22 -25.78
N ALA A 22 12.40 -12.53 -25.56
CA ALA A 22 11.20 -13.10 -24.97
C ALA A 22 11.00 -12.68 -23.51
N SER A 23 12.05 -12.76 -22.67
CA SER A 23 12.00 -12.29 -21.28
C SER A 23 11.64 -10.81 -21.17
N THR A 24 12.19 -9.99 -22.05
CA THR A 24 11.87 -8.55 -22.11
C THR A 24 10.39 -8.34 -22.46
N ALA A 25 9.86 -9.05 -23.46
CA ALA A 25 8.45 -8.95 -23.81
C ALA A 25 7.52 -9.37 -22.66
N THR A 26 7.85 -10.47 -21.95
CA THR A 26 7.11 -10.90 -20.76
C THR A 26 7.18 -9.85 -19.64
N ALA A 27 8.37 -9.29 -19.38
CA ALA A 27 8.53 -8.28 -18.34
C ALA A 27 7.72 -7.00 -18.63
N LEU A 28 7.69 -6.55 -19.88
CA LEU A 28 6.85 -5.43 -20.31
C LEU A 28 5.37 -5.73 -20.14
N ALA A 29 4.90 -6.91 -20.55
CA ALA A 29 3.50 -7.31 -20.37
C ALA A 29 3.08 -7.37 -18.89
N ILE A 30 3.98 -7.81 -18.00
CA ILE A 30 3.74 -7.79 -16.54
C ILE A 30 3.60 -6.35 -16.04
N LEU A 31 4.47 -5.44 -16.47
CA LEU A 31 4.38 -4.04 -16.10
C LEU A 31 3.08 -3.43 -16.62
N GLU A 32 2.74 -3.59 -17.89
CA GLU A 32 1.46 -3.13 -18.45
C GLU A 32 0.27 -3.64 -17.63
N CYS A 33 0.25 -4.93 -17.29
CA CYS A 33 -0.78 -5.54 -16.44
C CYS A 33 -0.93 -4.84 -15.08
N LEU A 34 0.19 -4.50 -14.44
CA LEU A 34 0.23 -3.81 -13.15
C LEU A 34 -0.22 -2.34 -13.30
N PHE A 35 0.29 -1.64 -14.31
CA PHE A 35 0.01 -0.24 -14.58
C PHE A 35 -1.46 0.02 -14.99
N ARG A 36 -2.21 -0.99 -15.46
CA ARG A 36 -3.69 -0.89 -15.62
C ARG A 36 -4.42 -0.48 -14.33
N ARG A 37 -3.86 -0.81 -13.16
CA ARG A 37 -4.43 -0.48 -11.85
C ARG A 37 -3.86 0.80 -11.25
N ARG A 38 -3.05 1.54 -11.99
CA ARG A 38 -2.30 2.69 -11.48
C ARG A 38 -3.22 3.76 -10.90
N SER A 39 -2.75 4.40 -9.85
CA SER A 39 -3.30 5.61 -9.23
C SER A 39 -2.31 6.75 -9.46
N LEU A 40 -2.73 7.75 -10.25
CA LEU A 40 -1.92 8.89 -10.65
C LEU A 40 -2.22 10.14 -9.83
N ALA A 41 -1.18 10.89 -9.51
CA ALA A 41 -1.34 12.25 -9.01
C ALA A 41 -2.10 13.10 -10.05
N THR A 42 -2.87 14.07 -9.57
CA THR A 42 -3.67 14.95 -10.43
C THR A 42 -2.80 15.64 -11.47
N GLY A 43 -3.24 15.65 -12.73
CA GLY A 43 -2.54 16.32 -13.83
C GLY A 43 -1.40 15.52 -14.45
N GLN A 44 -1.22 14.26 -14.08
CA GLN A 44 -0.25 13.36 -14.72
C GLN A 44 -0.86 12.62 -15.91
N ASP A 45 -0.04 12.36 -16.92
CA ASP A 45 -0.38 11.53 -18.08
C ASP A 45 -0.28 10.03 -17.74
N ASP A 46 -1.09 9.20 -18.38
CA ASP A 46 -1.16 7.75 -18.17
C ASP A 46 -0.33 6.93 -19.17
N ALA A 47 0.38 7.58 -20.09
CA ALA A 47 1.32 6.97 -21.00
C ALA A 47 2.41 6.17 -20.25
N LEU A 48 2.76 5.01 -20.84
CA LEU A 48 3.80 4.11 -20.36
C LEU A 48 5.02 4.21 -21.27
N ASP A 49 5.73 5.33 -21.18
CA ASP A 49 6.99 5.51 -21.88
C ASP A 49 8.19 4.85 -21.16
N ASP A 50 9.36 4.90 -21.80
CA ASP A 50 10.58 4.30 -21.25
C ASP A 50 10.97 4.91 -19.89
N ALA A 51 10.71 6.20 -19.66
CA ALA A 51 11.06 6.87 -18.41
C ALA A 51 10.18 6.38 -17.25
N VAL A 52 8.90 6.11 -17.51
CA VAL A 52 7.96 5.50 -16.56
C VAL A 52 8.35 4.07 -16.23
N LEU A 53 8.78 3.29 -17.23
CA LEU A 53 9.10 1.86 -17.05
C LEU A 53 10.49 1.62 -16.48
N ALA A 54 11.45 2.51 -16.73
CA ALA A 54 12.87 2.35 -16.36
C ALA A 54 13.11 1.98 -14.88
N PRO A 55 12.42 2.55 -13.88
CA PRO A 55 12.64 2.19 -12.47
C PRO A 55 12.17 0.77 -12.10
N HIS A 56 11.37 0.14 -12.95
CA HIS A 56 10.66 -1.10 -12.65
C HIS A 56 11.12 -2.27 -13.52
N LEU A 57 11.42 -2.02 -14.79
CA LEU A 57 11.77 -3.03 -15.78
C LEU A 57 12.93 -3.94 -15.34
N PRO A 58 14.06 -3.42 -14.81
CA PRO A 58 15.16 -4.29 -14.38
C PRO A 58 14.76 -5.30 -13.29
N LYS A 59 13.85 -4.90 -12.39
CA LYS A 59 13.37 -5.75 -11.28
C LYS A 59 12.52 -6.90 -11.80
N VAL A 60 11.60 -6.60 -12.71
CA VAL A 60 10.72 -7.61 -13.33
C VAL A 60 11.52 -8.52 -14.24
N LEU A 61 12.40 -7.96 -15.08
CA LEU A 61 13.25 -8.73 -15.98
C LEU A 61 14.12 -9.73 -15.21
N GLN A 62 14.72 -9.30 -14.10
CA GLN A 62 15.51 -10.18 -13.24
C GLN A 62 14.69 -11.38 -12.71
N ALA A 63 13.44 -11.15 -12.28
CA ALA A 63 12.57 -12.23 -11.82
C ALA A 63 12.18 -13.19 -12.96
N VAL A 64 11.86 -12.64 -14.13
CA VAL A 64 11.50 -13.41 -15.33
C VAL A 64 12.65 -14.28 -15.80
N GLU A 65 13.86 -13.71 -15.97
CA GLU A 65 15.05 -14.44 -16.43
C GLU A 65 15.49 -15.55 -15.47
N ARG A 66 15.21 -15.38 -14.18
CA ARG A 66 15.53 -16.38 -13.15
C ARG A 66 14.41 -17.40 -12.92
N GLY A 67 13.27 -17.26 -13.59
CA GLY A 67 12.10 -18.11 -13.36
C GLY A 67 11.53 -17.97 -11.93
N LEU A 68 11.69 -16.80 -11.31
CA LEU A 68 11.24 -16.50 -9.95
C LEU A 68 9.93 -15.70 -9.97
N PRO A 69 9.10 -15.77 -8.92
CA PRO A 69 7.93 -14.91 -8.81
C PRO A 69 8.33 -13.44 -8.77
N VAL A 70 7.49 -12.57 -9.33
CA VAL A 70 7.66 -11.12 -9.21
C VAL A 70 7.29 -10.71 -7.78
N GLU A 71 8.25 -10.16 -7.05
CA GLU A 71 8.03 -9.72 -5.68
C GLU A 71 7.63 -8.24 -5.63
N MET A 72 6.58 -7.95 -4.85
CA MET A 72 6.04 -6.62 -4.64
C MET A 72 5.95 -6.32 -3.14
N VAL A 73 6.26 -5.09 -2.76
CA VAL A 73 6.13 -4.61 -1.37
C VAL A 73 5.09 -3.50 -1.30
N LEU A 74 4.16 -3.61 -0.35
CA LEU A 74 3.01 -2.72 -0.22
C LEU A 74 2.78 -2.32 1.25
N PRO A 75 3.19 -1.11 1.66
CA PRO A 75 2.72 -0.48 2.88
C PRO A 75 1.26 -0.11 2.77
N ALA A 76 0.48 -0.80 3.58
CA ALA A 76 -0.97 -0.78 3.58
C ALA A 76 -1.46 -1.56 4.79
N PHE A 77 -2.76 -1.48 5.03
CA PHE A 77 -3.43 -2.22 6.10
C PHE A 77 -2.85 -1.93 7.50
N PRO A 78 -2.76 -0.65 7.94
CA PRO A 78 -2.25 -0.28 9.27
C PRO A 78 -3.22 -0.60 10.41
N GLY A 79 -4.51 -0.69 10.14
CA GLY A 79 -5.56 -0.65 11.15
C GLY A 79 -6.70 0.26 10.71
N LYS A 80 -7.94 -0.01 11.16
CA LYS A 80 -9.08 0.87 10.88
C LYS A 80 -8.90 2.22 11.54
N SER A 81 -9.29 3.28 10.82
CA SER A 81 -9.48 4.62 11.38
C SER A 81 -10.27 4.56 12.69
N PRO A 82 -9.88 5.35 13.72
CA PRO A 82 -10.60 5.36 14.98
C PRO A 82 -11.95 6.10 14.87
N ASN A 83 -12.16 6.89 13.81
CA ASN A 83 -13.42 7.60 13.58
C ASN A 83 -14.51 6.66 13.03
N ARG A 84 -15.53 6.39 13.86
CA ARG A 84 -16.67 5.52 13.51
C ARG A 84 -17.68 6.14 12.54
N GLN A 85 -17.52 7.40 12.16
CA GLN A 85 -18.19 8.01 11.02
C GLN A 85 -17.51 7.65 9.69
N LYS A 86 -16.27 7.15 9.72
CA LYS A 86 -15.56 6.64 8.54
C LYS A 86 -15.70 5.12 8.40
N THR A 87 -15.70 4.40 9.52
CA THR A 87 -15.58 2.92 9.57
C THR A 87 -16.68 2.25 10.40
N LEU A 88 -16.93 0.96 10.18
CA LEU A 88 -17.92 0.17 10.94
C LEU A 88 -17.42 -0.25 12.32
N GLY A 89 -16.11 -0.35 12.51
CA GLY A 89 -15.48 -0.82 13.73
C GLY A 89 -13.95 -0.82 13.61
N PRO A 90 -13.22 -1.39 14.60
CA PRO A 90 -11.76 -1.41 14.61
C PRO A 90 -11.14 -2.55 13.77
N LEU A 91 -11.92 -3.55 13.40
CA LEU A 91 -11.43 -4.75 12.71
C LEU A 91 -11.69 -4.69 11.19
N PRO A 92 -10.94 -5.45 10.37
CA PRO A 92 -11.21 -5.59 8.95
C PRO A 92 -12.65 -6.00 8.68
N ASP A 93 -13.19 -5.45 7.60
CA ASP A 93 -14.51 -5.77 7.08
C ASP A 93 -14.41 -6.10 5.58
N LEU A 94 -15.53 -6.09 4.85
CA LEU A 94 -15.50 -6.47 3.42
C LEU A 94 -14.55 -5.58 2.61
N ALA A 95 -14.32 -4.33 3.03
CA ALA A 95 -13.44 -3.42 2.29
C ALA A 95 -12.00 -3.97 2.22
N GLU A 96 -11.45 -4.40 3.36
CA GLU A 96 -10.12 -4.97 3.42
C GLU A 96 -10.04 -6.34 2.76
N HIS A 97 -11.00 -7.22 3.04
CA HIS A 97 -11.02 -8.57 2.47
C HIS A 97 -11.09 -8.50 0.93
N HIS A 98 -11.93 -7.62 0.39
CA HIS A 98 -11.99 -7.41 -1.04
C HIS A 98 -10.70 -6.81 -1.62
N ALA A 99 -10.04 -5.90 -0.91
CA ALA A 99 -8.73 -5.38 -1.33
C ALA A 99 -7.66 -6.49 -1.41
N ILE A 100 -7.68 -7.45 -0.49
CA ILE A 100 -6.81 -8.65 -0.56
C ILE A 100 -7.18 -9.51 -1.78
N ASP A 101 -8.47 -9.72 -2.04
CA ASP A 101 -8.93 -10.48 -3.22
C ASP A 101 -8.45 -9.82 -4.53
N GLU A 102 -8.50 -8.48 -4.64
CA GLU A 102 -8.03 -7.73 -5.81
C GLU A 102 -6.52 -7.80 -5.99
N LEU A 103 -5.75 -7.77 -4.89
CA LEU A 103 -4.30 -7.99 -4.92
C LEU A 103 -3.96 -9.42 -5.38
N ASN A 104 -4.72 -10.42 -4.94
CA ASN A 104 -4.55 -11.78 -5.44
C ASN A 104 -4.90 -11.87 -6.94
N ARG A 105 -5.97 -11.20 -7.39
CA ARG A 105 -6.32 -11.16 -8.82
C ARG A 105 -5.18 -10.59 -9.66
N LEU A 106 -4.53 -9.51 -9.22
CA LEU A 106 -3.33 -8.99 -9.88
C LEU A 106 -2.24 -10.06 -9.98
N ALA A 107 -1.98 -10.81 -8.91
CA ALA A 107 -0.98 -11.88 -8.93
C ALA A 107 -1.36 -13.06 -9.84
N GLU A 108 -2.65 -13.39 -9.96
CA GLU A 108 -3.15 -14.39 -10.92
C GLU A 108 -2.99 -13.92 -12.37
N GLU A 109 -3.26 -12.65 -12.66
CA GLU A 109 -3.02 -12.06 -13.98
C GLU A 109 -1.53 -12.08 -14.36
N ILE A 110 -0.65 -11.80 -13.40
CA ILE A 110 0.80 -11.94 -13.60
C ILE A 110 1.17 -13.40 -13.83
N ARG A 111 0.55 -14.36 -13.12
CA ARG A 111 0.79 -15.80 -13.34
C ARG A 111 0.46 -16.24 -14.76
N ALA A 112 -0.61 -15.70 -15.34
CA ALA A 112 -0.99 -16.02 -16.72
C ALA A 112 0.07 -15.56 -17.75
N LEU A 113 0.89 -14.56 -17.40
CA LEU A 113 1.99 -14.05 -18.23
C LEU A 113 3.33 -14.72 -17.89
N HIS A 114 3.53 -15.11 -16.64
CA HIS A 114 4.75 -15.69 -16.09
C HIS A 114 4.41 -16.71 -15.01
N ALA A 115 4.57 -18.01 -15.30
CA ALA A 115 4.02 -19.10 -14.48
C ALA A 115 4.34 -19.06 -12.96
N PRO A 116 5.53 -18.63 -12.50
CA PRO A 116 5.79 -18.41 -11.07
C PRO A 116 4.81 -17.42 -10.39
N GLY A 117 4.25 -16.49 -11.17
CA GLY A 117 3.30 -15.49 -10.72
C GLY A 117 3.96 -14.40 -9.89
N ALA A 118 3.26 -13.95 -8.86
CA ALA A 118 3.70 -12.85 -8.01
C ALA A 118 3.46 -13.12 -6.51
N VAL A 119 4.32 -12.53 -5.68
CA VAL A 119 4.22 -12.56 -4.21
C VAL A 119 4.15 -11.12 -3.70
N ILE A 120 3.25 -10.86 -2.75
CA ILE A 120 3.03 -9.53 -2.20
C ILE A 120 3.38 -9.51 -0.71
N HIS A 121 4.38 -8.71 -0.37
CA HIS A 121 4.76 -8.39 1.00
C HIS A 121 3.93 -7.20 1.50
N ILE A 122 2.88 -7.48 2.27
CA ILE A 122 2.09 -6.47 2.96
C ILE A 122 2.93 -5.95 4.13
N CYS A 123 3.45 -4.73 3.97
CA CYS A 123 4.36 -4.10 4.92
C CYS A 123 3.57 -3.18 5.85
N SER A 124 2.79 -3.73 6.78
CA SER A 124 1.87 -2.97 7.62
C SER A 124 2.61 -1.89 8.40
N ASP A 125 2.14 -0.66 8.24
CA ASP A 125 2.64 0.55 8.88
C ASP A 125 1.81 0.93 10.12
N GLY A 126 0.96 0.01 10.61
CA GLY A 126 0.09 0.23 11.76
C GLY A 126 0.87 0.62 13.01
N TYR A 127 1.80 -0.23 13.42
CA TYR A 127 2.64 0.04 14.59
C TYR A 127 3.57 1.23 14.40
N VAL A 128 3.91 1.61 13.16
CA VAL A 128 4.71 2.80 12.88
C VAL A 128 3.97 4.08 13.27
N PHE A 129 2.64 4.10 13.14
CA PHE A 129 1.84 5.32 13.31
C PHE A 129 0.83 5.31 14.46
N ALA A 130 0.58 4.16 15.10
CA ALA A 130 -0.55 3.93 16.01
C ALA A 130 -0.76 5.05 17.06
N ASP A 131 0.31 5.49 17.69
CA ASP A 131 0.35 6.60 18.66
C ASP A 131 -0.06 7.96 18.04
N LEU A 132 0.42 8.26 16.83
CA LEU A 132 0.12 9.49 16.09
C LEU A 132 -1.32 9.51 15.57
N VAL A 133 -1.85 8.37 15.16
CA VAL A 133 -3.22 8.23 14.63
C VAL A 133 -4.25 7.87 15.69
N ARG A 134 -3.86 7.80 16.98
CA ARG A 134 -4.73 7.49 18.12
C ARG A 134 -5.46 6.15 17.99
N VAL A 135 -4.77 5.15 17.45
CA VAL A 135 -5.25 3.77 17.38
C VAL A 135 -4.49 2.95 18.41
N PRO A 136 -5.17 2.32 19.40
CA PRO A 136 -4.49 1.45 20.36
C PRO A 136 -3.74 0.30 19.69
N ASP A 137 -2.54 -0.04 20.18
CA ASP A 137 -1.72 -1.12 19.59
C ASP A 137 -2.44 -2.48 19.58
N ALA A 138 -3.32 -2.74 20.55
CA ALA A 138 -4.17 -3.94 20.57
C ALA A 138 -5.18 -3.98 19.41
N HIS A 139 -5.67 -2.82 18.94
CA HIS A 139 -6.52 -2.76 17.76
C HIS A 139 -5.70 -3.01 16.48
N VAL A 140 -4.48 -2.48 16.40
CA VAL A 140 -3.55 -2.79 15.31
C VAL A 140 -3.28 -4.28 15.26
N GLN A 141 -2.97 -4.91 16.40
CA GLN A 141 -2.75 -6.35 16.50
C GLN A 141 -3.96 -7.15 15.99
N ALA A 142 -5.13 -6.92 16.57
CA ALA A 142 -6.33 -7.67 16.21
C ALA A 142 -6.74 -7.46 14.73
N TYR A 143 -6.46 -6.28 14.18
CA TYR A 143 -6.66 -6.00 12.77
C TYR A 143 -5.68 -6.79 11.89
N THR A 144 -4.40 -6.73 12.21
CA THR A 144 -3.34 -7.43 11.50
C THR A 144 -3.52 -8.95 11.53
N ASP A 145 -3.91 -9.51 12.67
CA ASP A 145 -4.22 -10.94 12.84
C ASP A 145 -5.38 -11.39 11.94
N ASP A 146 -6.41 -10.54 11.75
CA ASP A 146 -7.53 -10.85 10.85
C ASP A 146 -7.11 -10.80 9.38
N ILE A 147 -6.30 -9.82 8.97
CA ILE A 147 -5.73 -9.74 7.62
C ILE A 147 -4.87 -10.97 7.32
N GLN A 148 -3.95 -11.32 8.22
CA GLN A 148 -3.07 -12.48 8.05
C GLN A 148 -3.87 -13.78 7.97
N ARG A 149 -4.88 -13.93 8.83
CA ARG A 149 -5.78 -15.10 8.81
C ARG A 149 -6.57 -15.18 7.51
N TYR A 150 -7.16 -14.07 7.04
CA TYR A 150 -7.92 -14.05 5.78
C TYR A 150 -7.01 -14.40 4.60
N ALA A 151 -5.86 -13.72 4.48
CA ALA A 151 -4.90 -13.97 3.41
C ALA A 151 -4.37 -15.42 3.41
N GLY A 152 -4.00 -15.95 4.58
CA GLY A 152 -3.48 -17.32 4.70
C GLY A 152 -4.51 -18.41 4.43
N GLN A 153 -5.79 -18.18 4.79
CA GLN A 153 -6.87 -19.14 4.52
C GLN A 153 -7.30 -19.15 3.06
N HIS A 154 -7.35 -17.99 2.42
CA HIS A 154 -7.87 -17.86 1.06
C HIS A 154 -6.78 -17.99 -0.02
N TYR A 155 -5.55 -17.56 0.27
CA TYR A 155 -4.47 -17.42 -0.70
C TYR A 155 -3.12 -17.87 -0.12
N PRO A 156 -2.96 -19.17 0.24
CA PRO A 156 -1.75 -19.67 0.88
C PRO A 156 -0.51 -19.41 0.00
N GLY A 157 0.55 -18.85 0.61
CA GLY A 157 1.82 -18.53 -0.06
C GLY A 157 1.78 -17.31 -0.99
N ARG A 158 0.64 -16.63 -1.13
CA ARG A 158 0.53 -15.41 -1.97
C ARG A 158 1.04 -14.16 -1.26
N PHE A 159 0.79 -14.08 0.05
CA PHE A 159 1.04 -12.89 0.86
C PHE A 159 1.99 -13.20 1.99
N THR A 160 2.93 -12.30 2.21
CA THR A 160 3.77 -12.24 3.41
C THR A 160 3.43 -10.96 4.15
N LEU A 161 3.29 -11.04 5.47
CA LEU A 161 3.12 -9.87 6.31
C LEU A 161 4.49 -9.47 6.90
N PHE A 162 4.76 -8.17 6.94
CA PHE A 162 5.93 -7.59 7.59
C PHE A 162 5.49 -6.31 8.33
N ASP A 163 5.77 -6.21 9.63
CA ASP A 163 5.47 -5.01 10.41
C ASP A 163 6.68 -4.53 11.23
N LEU A 164 6.47 -3.52 12.07
CA LEU A 164 7.53 -2.93 12.90
C LEU A 164 8.19 -3.94 13.85
N LYS A 165 7.46 -4.94 14.34
CA LYS A 165 8.00 -5.98 15.23
C LYS A 165 8.93 -6.92 14.47
N ASP A 166 8.63 -7.18 13.19
CA ASP A 166 9.51 -7.99 12.32
C ASP A 166 10.79 -7.24 11.93
N ALA A 167 10.73 -5.90 11.89
CA ALA A 167 11.89 -5.05 11.63
C ALA A 167 12.86 -5.03 12.83
N TYR A 168 12.33 -5.05 14.06
CA TYR A 168 13.11 -4.94 15.29
C TYR A 168 12.75 -6.03 16.33
N PRO A 169 12.90 -7.33 15.98
CA PRO A 169 12.47 -8.44 16.84
C PRO A 169 13.22 -8.52 18.17
N GLN A 170 14.37 -7.87 18.27
CA GLN A 170 15.19 -7.79 19.47
C GLN A 170 14.62 -6.82 20.54
N LEU A 171 13.70 -5.93 20.17
CA LEU A 171 13.13 -4.93 21.07
C LEU A 171 11.80 -5.43 21.65
N GLY A 172 11.57 -5.20 22.94
CA GLY A 172 10.34 -5.64 23.62
C GLY A 172 9.23 -4.59 23.69
N CYS A 173 9.48 -3.35 23.24
CA CYS A 173 8.56 -2.22 23.38
C CYS A 173 8.39 -1.49 22.04
N LEU A 174 7.14 -1.23 21.64
CA LEU A 174 6.81 -0.57 20.37
C LEU A 174 7.34 0.86 20.28
N ASP A 175 7.39 1.61 21.39
CA ASP A 175 7.96 2.95 21.40
C ASP A 175 9.47 2.92 21.11
N SER A 176 10.20 1.97 21.70
CA SER A 176 11.62 1.77 21.38
C SER A 176 11.83 1.40 19.92
N MET A 177 10.96 0.57 19.33
CA MET A 177 11.05 0.23 17.90
C MET A 177 10.79 1.44 16.99
N ARG A 178 9.84 2.31 17.36
CA ARG A 178 9.56 3.55 16.63
C ARG A 178 10.76 4.51 16.69
N GLU A 179 11.41 4.60 17.84
CA GLU A 179 12.62 5.42 18.00
C GLU A 179 13.79 4.82 17.22
N GLU A 180 14.01 3.50 17.25
CA GLU A 180 15.06 2.84 16.47
C GLU A 180 14.87 3.06 14.96
N LEU A 181 13.64 2.92 14.46
CA LEU A 181 13.30 3.28 13.08
C LEU A 181 13.69 4.72 12.72
N MET A 182 13.48 5.64 13.65
CA MET A 182 13.82 7.04 13.45
C MET A 182 15.33 7.31 13.55
N ILE A 183 16.07 6.54 14.34
CA ILE A 183 17.53 6.62 14.43
C ILE A 183 18.17 6.11 13.14
N GLU A 184 17.76 4.94 12.64
CA GLU A 184 18.38 4.30 11.48
C GLU A 184 17.97 4.95 10.15
N HIS A 185 16.72 5.40 10.04
CA HIS A 185 16.12 5.78 8.76
C HIS A 185 15.44 7.16 8.77
N GLY A 186 15.34 7.81 9.92
CA GLY A 186 14.61 9.06 10.07
C GLY A 186 15.35 10.29 9.55
N GLN A 187 14.60 11.23 8.98
CA GLN A 187 15.07 12.60 8.73
C GLN A 187 14.60 13.54 9.83
N SER A 188 15.33 14.62 10.07
CA SER A 188 14.89 15.66 11.03
C SER A 188 13.62 16.36 10.54
N LEU A 189 12.77 16.80 11.49
CA LEU A 189 11.58 17.60 11.14
C LEU A 189 11.92 18.90 10.41
N ARG A 190 13.09 19.49 10.67
CA ARG A 190 13.54 20.71 9.97
C ARG A 190 13.76 20.46 8.48
N VAL A 191 14.44 19.37 8.14
CA VAL A 191 14.62 18.97 6.73
C VAL A 191 13.26 18.73 6.08
N LEU A 192 12.36 18.05 6.78
CA LEU A 192 11.03 17.77 6.26
C LEU A 192 10.20 19.05 6.03
N GLN A 193 10.30 20.03 6.93
CA GLN A 193 9.65 21.33 6.78
C GLN A 193 10.16 22.09 5.55
N GLN A 194 11.48 22.13 5.36
CA GLN A 194 12.08 22.74 4.17
C GLN A 194 11.55 22.09 2.88
N ARG A 195 11.45 20.75 2.84
CA ARG A 195 10.90 20.03 1.69
C ARG A 195 9.41 20.34 1.45
N PHE A 196 8.61 20.60 2.48
CA PHE A 196 7.22 21.04 2.29
C PHE A 196 7.09 22.42 1.62
N GLU A 197 8.12 23.26 1.77
CA GLU A 197 8.18 24.58 1.15
C GLU A 197 8.71 24.49 -0.30
N ASP A 198 9.74 23.67 -0.52
CA ASP A 198 10.47 23.60 -1.79
C ASP A 198 9.86 22.61 -2.79
N GLU A 199 9.22 21.53 -2.31
CA GLU A 199 8.73 20.43 -3.15
C GLU A 199 7.19 20.41 -3.17
N GLU A 200 6.59 20.76 -4.31
CA GLU A 200 5.13 20.81 -4.47
C GLU A 200 4.46 19.47 -4.11
N HIS A 201 5.05 18.36 -4.52
CA HIS A 201 4.49 17.03 -4.24
C HIS A 201 4.48 16.71 -2.74
N MET A 202 5.52 17.13 -1.99
CA MET A 202 5.57 16.96 -0.53
C MET A 202 4.53 17.83 0.16
N ARG A 203 4.32 19.06 -0.32
CA ARG A 203 3.25 19.96 0.15
C ARG A 203 1.86 19.34 -0.05
N LEU A 204 1.60 18.76 -1.21
CA LEU A 204 0.32 18.08 -1.50
C LEU A 204 0.11 16.87 -0.59
N MET A 205 1.14 16.05 -0.39
CA MET A 205 1.09 14.93 0.56
C MET A 205 0.79 15.42 1.98
N TYR A 206 1.46 16.49 2.43
CA TYR A 206 1.20 17.09 3.73
C TYR A 206 -0.24 17.56 3.89
N CYS A 207 -0.80 18.28 2.91
CA CYS A 207 -2.19 18.70 2.94
C CYS A 207 -3.16 17.52 3.00
N GLY A 208 -2.87 16.44 2.25
CA GLY A 208 -3.67 15.21 2.25
C GLY A 208 -3.68 14.54 3.62
N ILE A 209 -2.49 14.25 4.17
CA ILE A 209 -2.34 13.62 5.50
C ILE A 209 -2.95 14.48 6.60
N HIS A 210 -2.72 15.80 6.58
CA HIS A 210 -3.28 16.71 7.58
C HIS A 210 -4.80 16.72 7.57
N ARG A 211 -5.42 16.72 6.38
CA ARG A 211 -6.87 16.57 6.24
C ARG A 211 -7.35 15.23 6.82
N PHE A 212 -6.71 14.12 6.47
CA PHE A 212 -7.12 12.79 6.94
C PHE A 212 -7.02 12.64 8.44
N LEU A 213 -5.92 13.11 9.03
CA LEU A 213 -5.70 13.01 10.46
C LEU A 213 -6.66 13.91 11.24
N ALA A 214 -6.96 15.11 10.72
CA ALA A 214 -7.97 15.97 11.33
C ALA A 214 -9.37 15.34 11.29
N GLU A 215 -9.73 14.64 10.21
CA GLU A 215 -10.98 13.89 10.14
C GLU A 215 -11.01 12.72 11.12
N ASP A 216 -9.90 12.01 11.31
CA ASP A 216 -9.82 10.93 12.30
C ASP A 216 -9.96 11.46 13.73
N TYR A 217 -9.25 12.55 14.04
CA TYR A 217 -9.31 13.19 15.35
C TYR A 217 -10.73 13.70 15.65
N ALA A 218 -11.42 14.30 14.68
CA ALA A 218 -12.79 14.78 14.85
C ALA A 218 -13.80 13.68 15.25
N GLY A 219 -13.48 12.40 15.03
CA GLY A 219 -14.31 11.28 15.43
C GLY A 219 -13.98 10.67 16.79
N LEU A 220 -12.97 11.19 17.49
CA LEU A 220 -12.58 10.73 18.83
C LEU A 220 -13.33 11.52 19.90
N VAL A 221 -13.66 10.84 21.01
CA VAL A 221 -14.33 11.44 22.18
C VAL A 221 -13.55 12.64 22.73
N GLU A 222 -12.21 12.58 22.69
CA GLU A 222 -11.35 13.67 23.19
C GLU A 222 -11.47 15.00 22.42
N PHE A 223 -12.02 14.97 21.19
CA PHE A 223 -12.25 16.14 20.35
C PHE A 223 -13.75 16.48 20.19
N GLU A 224 -14.63 15.84 20.94
CA GLU A 224 -16.08 16.09 20.87
C GLU A 224 -16.41 17.55 21.23
N GLY A 225 -17.26 18.19 20.42
CA GLY A 225 -17.63 19.60 20.58
C GLY A 225 -16.58 20.62 20.11
N MET A 226 -15.38 20.19 19.68
CA MET A 226 -14.39 21.10 19.12
C MET A 226 -14.73 21.52 17.69
N SER A 227 -14.40 22.76 17.31
CA SER A 227 -14.52 23.19 15.92
C SER A 227 -13.49 22.49 15.03
N MET A 228 -13.83 22.28 13.75
CA MET A 228 -12.90 21.66 12.80
C MET A 228 -11.57 22.42 12.66
N ASN A 229 -11.56 23.73 12.89
CA ASN A 229 -10.33 24.54 12.90
C ASN A 229 -9.45 24.20 14.11
N ALA A 230 -10.04 23.99 15.28
CA ALA A 230 -9.31 23.57 16.48
C ALA A 230 -8.75 22.15 16.32
N VAL A 231 -9.54 21.22 15.77
CA VAL A 231 -9.09 19.85 15.47
C VAL A 231 -7.93 19.84 14.47
N LYS A 232 -8.04 20.61 13.37
CA LYS A 232 -6.93 20.78 12.41
C LYS A 232 -5.67 21.33 13.07
N LYS A 233 -5.80 22.30 13.97
CA LYS A 233 -4.65 22.84 14.72
C LYS A 233 -3.99 21.76 15.59
N ALA A 234 -4.78 20.93 16.26
CA ALA A 234 -4.28 19.82 17.09
C ALA A 234 -3.63 18.70 16.27
N ALA A 235 -4.16 18.37 15.08
CA ALA A 235 -3.62 17.34 14.21
C ALA A 235 -2.31 17.74 13.50
N LYS A 236 -1.98 19.04 13.45
CA LYS A 236 -0.84 19.56 12.66
C LYS A 236 0.51 18.92 13.04
N PRO A 237 0.94 18.87 14.32
CA PRO A 237 2.23 18.25 14.69
C PRO A 237 2.28 16.76 14.37
N ALA A 238 1.19 16.03 14.66
CA ALA A 238 1.09 14.61 14.38
C ALA A 238 1.14 14.31 12.87
N SER A 239 0.57 15.19 12.03
CA SER A 239 0.61 15.05 10.57
C SER A 239 2.05 15.13 10.02
N GLN A 240 2.86 16.03 10.56
CA GLN A 240 4.27 16.13 10.20
C GLN A 240 5.05 14.88 10.61
N ARG A 241 4.78 14.35 11.81
CA ARG A 241 5.39 13.11 12.31
C ARG A 241 4.96 11.87 11.52
N VAL A 242 3.71 11.78 11.06
CA VAL A 242 3.24 10.69 10.20
C VAL A 242 4.05 10.65 8.90
N ILE A 243 4.26 11.80 8.27
CA ILE A 243 5.07 11.87 7.04
C ILE A 243 6.53 11.52 7.33
N GLN A 244 7.08 12.05 8.43
CA GLN A 244 8.45 11.75 8.87
C GLN A 244 8.68 10.24 9.02
N ARG A 245 7.77 9.55 9.74
CA ARG A 245 7.86 8.10 9.94
C ARG A 245 7.53 7.31 8.67
N SER A 246 6.70 7.84 7.77
CA SER A 246 6.39 7.22 6.48
C SER A 246 7.60 7.21 5.53
N GLU A 247 8.39 8.28 5.54
CA GLU A 247 9.66 8.35 4.80
C GLU A 247 10.70 7.40 5.43
N ALA A 248 10.80 7.34 6.77
CA ALA A 248 11.67 6.38 7.45
C ALA A 248 11.29 4.92 7.16
N TRP A 249 9.99 4.60 7.23
CA TRP A 249 9.47 3.28 6.85
C TRP A 249 9.75 2.97 5.37
N SER A 250 9.60 3.95 4.49
CA SER A 250 9.93 3.79 3.06
C SER A 250 11.41 3.49 2.85
N ALA A 251 12.31 4.14 3.59
CA ALA A 251 13.75 3.92 3.51
C ALA A 251 14.14 2.52 4.03
N LEU A 252 13.57 2.09 5.17
CA LEU A 252 13.75 0.73 5.68
C LEU A 252 13.34 -0.33 4.65
N LEU A 253 12.16 -0.17 4.05
CA LEU A 253 11.66 -1.11 3.06
C LEU A 253 12.50 -1.13 1.79
N GLN A 254 13.05 0.03 1.38
CA GLN A 254 13.95 0.11 0.24
C GLN A 254 15.28 -0.62 0.52
N ALA A 255 15.80 -0.53 1.74
CA ALA A 255 17.00 -1.26 2.16
C ALA A 255 16.75 -2.77 2.25
N ARG A 256 15.60 -3.16 2.80
CA ARG A 256 15.23 -4.58 2.99
C ARG A 256 14.83 -5.29 1.69
N TYR A 257 14.14 -4.59 0.79
CA TYR A 257 13.55 -5.17 -0.41
C TYR A 257 13.99 -4.44 -1.69
N PRO A 258 15.31 -4.33 -1.97
CA PRO A 258 15.83 -3.49 -3.05
C PRO A 258 15.36 -3.94 -4.44
N HIS A 259 15.11 -5.24 -4.62
CA HIS A 259 14.70 -5.85 -5.88
C HIS A 259 13.18 -5.98 -6.03
N CYS A 260 12.40 -5.66 -4.99
CA CYS A 260 10.93 -5.71 -5.09
C CYS A 260 10.39 -4.48 -5.83
N LEU A 261 9.29 -4.69 -6.55
CA LEU A 261 8.45 -3.58 -7.02
C LEU A 261 7.80 -2.89 -5.82
N ARG A 262 7.88 -1.56 -5.77
CA ARG A 262 7.41 -0.75 -4.65
C ARG A 262 6.00 -0.26 -4.93
N LEU A 263 4.98 -0.91 -4.40
CA LEU A 263 3.58 -0.49 -4.54
C LEU A 263 3.20 0.58 -3.50
N SER A 264 2.23 1.42 -3.83
CA SER A 264 1.74 2.48 -2.94
C SER A 264 0.21 2.56 -3.01
N ILE A 265 -0.44 2.86 -1.89
CA ILE A 265 -1.88 3.16 -1.85
C ILE A 265 -2.18 4.64 -2.08
N HIS A 266 -1.13 5.46 -2.22
CA HIS A 266 -1.26 6.88 -2.55
C HIS A 266 -0.97 7.11 -4.03
N PRO A 267 -1.66 8.07 -4.67
CA PRO A 267 -1.33 8.52 -6.01
C PRO A 267 0.15 8.87 -6.14
N GLN A 268 0.78 8.48 -7.25
CA GLN A 268 2.19 8.77 -7.54
C GLN A 268 2.34 9.61 -8.80
N LEU A 269 3.48 10.29 -8.95
CA LEU A 269 3.88 10.88 -10.22
C LEU A 269 4.04 9.79 -11.29
N ALA A 270 3.97 10.18 -12.57
CA ALA A 270 4.11 9.23 -13.67
C ALA A 270 5.47 8.50 -13.63
N VAL A 271 6.55 9.28 -13.45
CA VAL A 271 7.90 8.76 -13.22
C VAL A 271 8.16 8.74 -11.72
N SER A 272 8.15 7.54 -11.13
CA SER A 272 8.37 7.34 -9.69
C SER A 272 8.96 5.95 -9.45
N SER A 273 9.74 5.81 -8.38
CA SER A 273 10.16 4.48 -7.90
C SER A 273 9.00 3.70 -7.28
N LYS A 274 7.92 4.39 -6.87
CA LYS A 274 6.71 3.84 -6.28
C LYS A 274 5.59 3.78 -7.34
N ILE A 275 4.87 2.66 -7.40
CA ILE A 275 3.70 2.50 -8.26
C ILE A 275 2.44 2.64 -7.40
N GLY A 276 1.73 3.76 -7.55
CA GLY A 276 0.42 3.94 -6.92
C GLY A 276 -0.57 2.95 -7.52
N ILE A 277 -1.29 2.17 -6.70
CA ILE A 277 -2.30 1.21 -7.15
C ILE A 277 -3.66 1.49 -6.51
N ARG A 278 -4.72 1.27 -7.27
CA ARG A 278 -6.09 1.27 -6.78
C ARG A 278 -6.44 -0.12 -6.26
N LEU A 279 -6.70 -0.23 -4.95
CA LEU A 279 -7.07 -1.51 -4.31
C LEU A 279 -8.54 -1.86 -4.52
N VAL A 280 -9.42 -0.87 -4.42
CA VAL A 280 -10.86 -1.03 -4.57
C VAL A 280 -11.39 0.18 -5.36
N PRO A 281 -12.35 0.01 -6.27
CA PRO A 281 -12.97 1.12 -6.98
C PRO A 281 -13.52 2.19 -6.01
N THR A 282 -13.16 3.45 -6.24
CA THR A 282 -13.59 4.60 -5.44
C THR A 282 -13.60 5.88 -6.26
N SER A 283 -14.45 6.84 -5.88
CA SER A 283 -14.50 8.19 -6.45
C SER A 283 -13.43 9.13 -5.87
N ASP A 284 -12.77 8.77 -4.78
CA ASP A 284 -11.72 9.56 -4.13
C ASP A 284 -10.38 8.79 -4.20
N LEU A 285 -9.43 9.30 -4.97
CA LEU A 285 -8.13 8.67 -5.23
C LEU A 285 -7.28 8.42 -3.97
N TRP A 286 -7.58 9.09 -2.87
CA TRP A 286 -6.86 8.93 -1.61
C TRP A 286 -7.57 7.98 -0.63
N ARG A 287 -8.76 7.50 -0.99
CA ARG A 287 -9.55 6.65 -0.12
C ARG A 287 -8.99 5.24 -0.10
N THR A 288 -8.86 4.71 1.11
CA THR A 288 -8.37 3.35 1.38
C THR A 288 -9.39 2.57 2.19
N PRO A 289 -9.38 1.22 2.13
CA PRO A 289 -10.31 0.36 2.85
C PRO A 289 -10.44 0.71 4.34
N TRP A 290 -9.32 1.01 4.99
CA TRP A 290 -9.27 1.25 6.42
C TRP A 290 -9.79 2.62 6.87
N HIS A 291 -10.12 3.50 5.92
CA HIS A 291 -10.77 4.80 6.16
C HIS A 291 -12.20 4.82 5.62
N SER A 292 -12.82 3.66 5.37
CA SER A 292 -14.09 3.56 4.68
C SER A 292 -14.90 2.34 5.10
N VAL A 293 -16.11 2.28 4.54
CA VAL A 293 -16.98 1.10 4.53
C VAL A 293 -17.14 0.62 3.09
N ALA A 294 -17.28 -0.69 2.93
CA ALA A 294 -17.64 -1.28 1.64
C ALA A 294 -19.14 -1.09 1.36
N ILE A 295 -19.48 -0.76 0.12
CA ILE A 295 -20.83 -0.76 -0.41
C ILE A 295 -20.87 -1.79 -1.55
N LYS A 296 -21.70 -2.82 -1.40
CA LYS A 296 -21.89 -3.87 -2.40
C LYS A 296 -23.16 -3.63 -3.21
N ARG A 297 -23.02 -3.48 -4.53
CA ARG A 297 -24.14 -3.29 -5.48
C ARG A 297 -23.95 -4.21 -6.68
N ARG A 298 -24.92 -5.10 -6.94
CA ARG A 298 -24.90 -6.03 -8.10
C ARG A 298 -23.55 -6.75 -8.30
N GLY A 299 -22.95 -7.20 -7.20
CA GLY A 299 -21.65 -7.89 -7.21
C GLY A 299 -20.42 -6.98 -7.20
N VAL A 300 -20.56 -5.69 -7.51
CA VAL A 300 -19.47 -4.70 -7.45
C VAL A 300 -19.33 -4.15 -6.03
N VAL A 301 -18.10 -4.03 -5.56
CA VAL A 301 -17.77 -3.43 -4.27
C VAL A 301 -17.09 -2.08 -4.50
N THR A 302 -17.58 -1.05 -3.83
CA THR A 302 -16.98 0.30 -3.81
C THR A 302 -16.75 0.77 -2.38
N LEU A 303 -15.95 1.83 -2.21
CA LEU A 303 -15.67 2.43 -0.90
C LEU A 303 -16.34 3.80 -0.73
N ASP A 304 -16.95 4.03 0.43
CA ASP A 304 -17.40 5.35 0.86
C ASP A 304 -17.22 5.55 2.38
N ARG A 305 -17.44 6.77 2.90
CA ARG A 305 -17.46 7.02 4.35
C ARG A 305 -18.77 6.50 4.88
N ARG A 306 -18.75 5.91 6.08
CA ARG A 306 -19.99 5.49 6.74
C ARG A 306 -21.01 6.63 6.84
N SER A 307 -20.57 7.84 7.17
CA SER A 307 -21.43 9.02 7.28
C SER A 307 -22.14 9.40 5.98
N ASN A 308 -21.63 8.98 4.83
CA ASN A 308 -22.22 9.27 3.52
C ASN A 308 -23.27 8.22 3.13
N VAL A 309 -23.35 7.10 3.85
CA VAL A 309 -24.28 6.03 3.53
C VAL A 309 -25.68 6.38 4.01
N ASP A 310 -26.59 6.55 3.07
CA ASP A 310 -28.01 6.67 3.36
C ASP A 310 -28.64 5.29 3.62
N GLU A 311 -28.93 5.00 4.88
CA GLU A 311 -29.48 3.71 5.30
C GLU A 311 -30.92 3.46 4.83
N ARG A 312 -31.60 4.49 4.28
CA ARG A 312 -32.90 4.28 3.59
C ARG A 312 -32.74 3.50 2.30
N TYR A 313 -31.57 3.61 1.65
CA TYR A 313 -31.27 2.96 0.37
C TYR A 313 -30.22 1.85 0.49
N SER A 314 -29.57 1.71 1.65
CA SER A 314 -28.52 0.73 1.89
C SER A 314 -28.71 0.04 3.24
N ARG A 315 -28.61 -1.29 3.29
CA ARG A 315 -28.76 -2.05 4.53
C ARG A 315 -27.41 -2.53 5.04
N LEU A 316 -27.17 -2.37 6.34
CA LEU A 316 -25.98 -2.91 6.99
C LEU A 316 -26.08 -4.44 7.07
N VAL A 317 -25.12 -5.12 6.47
CA VAL A 317 -25.01 -6.58 6.45
C VAL A 317 -24.07 -7.03 7.55
N PHE A 318 -24.51 -8.03 8.31
CA PHE A 318 -23.69 -8.69 9.34
C PHE A 318 -23.15 -10.02 8.80
N ARG A 319 -21.91 -10.33 9.14
CA ARG A 319 -21.31 -11.65 8.92
C ARG A 319 -20.71 -12.13 10.24
N ARG A 320 -21.05 -13.35 10.64
CA ARG A 320 -20.59 -13.96 11.91
C ARG A 320 -20.79 -13.02 13.12
N GLY A 321 -21.96 -12.37 13.19
CA GLY A 321 -22.32 -11.46 14.27
C GLY A 321 -21.64 -10.08 14.24
N ARG A 322 -20.85 -9.75 13.21
CA ARG A 322 -20.13 -8.47 13.09
C ARG A 322 -20.60 -7.66 11.88
N PRO A 323 -20.65 -6.32 11.96
CA PRO A 323 -20.96 -5.48 10.81
C PRO A 323 -19.87 -5.66 9.73
N CYS A 324 -20.29 -5.83 8.48
CA CYS A 324 -19.39 -6.26 7.40
C CYS A 324 -19.36 -5.30 6.21
N HIS A 325 -20.52 -4.82 5.75
CA HIS A 325 -20.64 -3.87 4.64
C HIS A 325 -22.06 -3.37 4.54
N TYR A 326 -22.28 -2.37 3.69
CA TYR A 326 -23.61 -1.99 3.24
C TYR A 326 -23.94 -2.68 1.93
N ALA A 327 -25.16 -3.20 1.79
CA ALA A 327 -25.71 -3.68 0.53
C ALA A 327 -26.78 -2.72 0.04
N SER A 328 -26.78 -2.38 -1.25
CA SER A 328 -27.88 -1.61 -1.84
C SER A 328 -29.19 -2.36 -1.68
N ALA A 329 -30.23 -1.67 -1.20
CA ALA A 329 -31.58 -2.22 -1.11
C ALA A 329 -32.34 -2.21 -2.46
N GLN A 330 -31.68 -1.75 -3.53
CA GLN A 330 -32.14 -1.67 -4.92
C GLN A 330 -31.19 -2.42 -5.85
#